data_AF-A0A3C2B0Z9-F1
#
_entry.id   AF-A0A3C2B0Z9-F1
#
_cell.length_a   1.000
_cell.length_b   1.000
_cell.length_c   1.000
_cell.angle_alpha   90.00
_cell.angle_beta   90.00
_cell.angle_gamma   90.00
#
_symmetry.space_group_name_H-M   'P 1'
#
loop_
_entity.id
_entity.type
_entity.pdbx_description
1 polymer ?
#
loop_
_entity_poly.entity_id
_entity_poly.type
_entity_poly.pdbx_seq_one_letter_code
_entity_poly.pdbx_strand_id
1 'polypeptide(L)'
;MGEHCWPTPTRVRAPARSHHRRTTAWRRGRQSLPICSGILEGSVLCAPLSHRRGCEMFFKFPDGTMVVGRTHYERPYENPISVRAGDAVRLDEEVSKSTDIVGWVWCRGPDGREGWTPQAWLERRGEEWIIQRDFSALELDVEPGDRFLAHFGESGFLFVEDARGEKGWVPDGAVVLEVS
;
A
#
# COMPACT_ATOMS: atom_id res chain seq x y z
N MET A 1 -38.55 0.19 -32.53
CA MET A 1 -37.60 -0.94 -32.48
C MET A 1 -36.26 -0.39 -32.96
N GLY A 2 -35.20 -0.26 -32.17
CA GLY A 2 -34.96 -0.69 -30.80
C GLY A 2 -34.12 0.34 -30.05
N GLU A 3 -34.31 0.33 -28.74
CA GLU A 3 -33.60 1.15 -27.77
C GLU A 3 -32.23 0.48 -27.52
N HIS A 4 -31.15 1.26 -27.67
CA HIS A 4 -29.80 0.80 -27.35
C HIS A 4 -29.61 0.78 -25.82
N CYS A 5 -29.93 -0.37 -25.23
CA CYS A 5 -29.60 -0.71 -23.84
C CYS A 5 -28.10 -0.99 -23.72
N TRP A 6 -27.37 -0.13 -23.02
CA TRP A 6 -26.04 -0.43 -22.48
C TRP A 6 -26.20 -1.26 -21.20
N PRO A 7 -25.41 -2.32 -20.97
CA PRO A 7 -25.47 -3.04 -19.70
C PRO A 7 -24.80 -2.20 -18.60
N THR A 8 -25.57 -1.87 -17.57
CA THR A 8 -25.07 -1.41 -16.26
C THR A 8 -24.10 -2.44 -15.66
N PRO A 9 -22.99 -2.03 -15.02
CA PRO A 9 -22.12 -2.96 -14.32
C PRO A 9 -22.89 -3.61 -13.17
N THR A 10 -23.00 -4.93 -13.24
CA THR A 10 -23.66 -5.76 -12.24
C THR A 10 -22.89 -5.65 -10.93
N ARG A 11 -23.54 -5.05 -9.92
CA ARG A 11 -23.07 -5.03 -8.54
C ARG A 11 -22.96 -6.47 -8.06
N VAL A 12 -21.75 -7.02 -8.01
CA VAL A 12 -21.50 -8.34 -7.42
C VAL A 12 -21.91 -8.25 -5.95
N ARG A 13 -22.97 -8.96 -5.61
CA ARG A 13 -23.48 -9.05 -4.23
C ARG A 13 -22.45 -9.82 -3.40
N ALA A 14 -21.93 -9.17 -2.37
CA ALA A 14 -21.20 -9.85 -1.30
C ALA A 14 -22.09 -10.93 -0.65
N PRO A 15 -21.56 -12.13 -0.34
CA PRO A 15 -22.32 -13.15 0.36
C PRO A 15 -22.66 -12.72 1.80
N ALA A 16 -23.86 -13.10 2.23
CA ALA A 16 -24.46 -12.74 3.51
C ALA A 16 -23.64 -13.25 4.71
N ARG A 17 -23.36 -12.35 5.66
CA ARG A 17 -22.77 -12.70 6.96
C ARG A 17 -23.82 -13.38 7.85
N SER A 18 -23.48 -14.55 8.38
CA SER A 18 -24.21 -15.21 9.45
C SER A 18 -23.95 -14.51 10.79
N HIS A 19 -25.03 -14.14 11.47
CA HIS A 19 -24.98 -13.60 12.83
C HIS A 19 -24.73 -14.71 13.84
N HIS A 20 -23.67 -14.61 14.62
CA HIS A 20 -23.62 -15.18 15.97
C HIS A 20 -23.24 -14.10 16.98
N ARG A 21 -24.21 -13.80 17.84
CA ARG A 21 -24.08 -13.00 19.06
C ARG A 21 -23.32 -13.78 20.13
N ARG A 22 -22.50 -13.08 20.91
CA ARG A 22 -22.32 -13.18 22.39
C ARG A 22 -21.27 -12.12 22.79
N THR A 23 -21.66 -11.00 23.38
CA THR A 23 -21.73 -10.72 24.83
C THR A 23 -20.43 -10.98 25.59
N THR A 24 -19.73 -9.92 26.03
CA THR A 24 -19.68 -9.48 27.44
C THR A 24 -18.74 -8.29 27.61
N ALA A 25 -19.18 -7.33 28.42
CA ALA A 25 -18.45 -6.16 28.86
C ALA A 25 -17.43 -6.54 29.93
N TRP A 26 -16.24 -5.92 29.92
CA TRP A 26 -15.39 -5.82 31.11
C TRP A 26 -14.79 -4.42 31.27
N ARG A 27 -14.64 -4.07 32.55
CA ARG A 27 -14.67 -2.73 33.14
C ARG A 27 -13.38 -1.94 33.01
N ARG A 28 -13.56 -0.61 33.10
CA ARG A 28 -12.55 0.42 33.36
C ARG A 28 -11.74 0.10 34.62
N GLY A 29 -10.41 0.18 34.50
CA GLY A 29 -9.48 0.25 35.63
C GLY A 29 -8.61 1.49 35.49
N ARG A 30 -8.96 2.54 36.24
CA ARG A 30 -8.18 3.78 36.43
C ARG A 30 -7.24 3.51 37.59
N GLN A 31 -5.91 3.62 37.42
CA GLN A 31 -5.00 3.74 38.56
C GLN A 31 -3.91 4.76 38.25
N SER A 32 -3.73 5.64 39.24
CA SER A 32 -2.97 6.87 39.22
C SER A 32 -1.51 6.63 39.60
N LEU A 33 -0.65 7.51 39.09
CA LEU A 33 0.78 7.65 39.36
C LEU A 33 1.07 7.93 40.86
N PRO A 34 2.25 7.52 41.37
CA PRO A 34 2.93 8.27 42.41
C PRO A 34 4.00 9.20 41.83
N ILE A 35 4.00 10.40 42.40
CA ILE A 35 4.93 11.50 42.20
C ILE A 35 6.21 11.17 42.99
N CYS A 36 7.39 11.31 42.38
CA CYS A 36 8.64 11.42 43.11
C CYS A 36 9.39 12.67 42.62
N SER A 37 9.51 13.62 43.54
CA SER A 37 10.32 14.83 43.42
C SER A 37 11.78 14.48 43.65
N GLY A 38 12.66 15.01 42.80
CA GLY A 38 14.11 14.85 42.92
C GLY A 38 14.82 15.72 41.89
N ILE A 39 15.07 16.97 42.27
CA ILE A 39 15.92 17.93 41.57
C ILE A 39 17.37 17.48 41.73
N LEU A 40 18.11 17.36 40.63
CA LEU A 40 19.56 17.58 40.59
C LEU A 40 19.96 18.07 39.19
N GLU A 41 20.82 19.08 39.20
CA GLU A 41 21.28 19.91 38.11
C GLU A 41 22.11 19.15 37.06
N GLY A 42 22.08 19.63 35.82
CA GLY A 42 22.95 19.12 34.76
C GLY A 42 22.45 19.48 33.38
N SER A 43 22.78 20.68 32.92
CA SER A 43 22.60 21.11 31.54
C SER A 43 23.33 20.18 30.58
N VAL A 44 22.59 19.33 29.87
CA VAL A 44 22.96 18.85 28.55
C VAL A 44 21.73 19.04 27.68
N LEU A 45 21.75 20.09 26.85
CA LEU A 45 20.85 20.19 25.70
C LEU A 45 21.20 19.07 24.73
N CYS A 46 20.74 17.86 25.02
CA CYS A 46 20.52 16.87 23.98
C CYS A 46 19.34 17.39 23.18
N ALA A 47 19.63 18.03 22.04
CA ALA A 47 18.64 18.18 20.99
C ALA A 47 18.00 16.80 20.78
N PRO A 48 16.65 16.68 20.72
CA PRO A 48 16.06 15.43 20.32
C PRO A 48 16.62 15.15 18.92
N LEU A 49 17.46 14.11 18.81
CA LEU A 49 17.76 13.48 17.55
C LEU A 49 16.40 13.11 16.98
N SER A 50 15.93 13.96 16.07
CA SER A 50 14.77 13.72 15.24
C SER A 50 14.99 12.34 14.65
N HIS A 51 14.30 11.34 15.19
CA HIS A 51 14.24 10.02 14.61
C HIS A 51 13.36 10.14 13.36
N ARG A 52 13.83 10.89 12.34
CA ARG A 52 13.45 10.66 10.96
C ARG A 52 14.24 9.45 10.47
N ARG A 53 13.98 8.30 11.07
CA ARG A 53 14.12 7.05 10.33
C ARG A 53 12.72 6.72 9.87
N GLY A 54 12.36 7.29 8.72
CA GLY A 54 11.21 6.81 7.97
C GLY A 54 11.37 5.31 7.84
N CYS A 55 10.33 4.57 8.21
CA CYS A 55 10.27 3.13 8.04
C CYS A 55 10.34 2.87 6.53
N GLU A 56 11.53 2.70 5.97
CA GLU A 56 11.70 2.15 4.63
C GLU A 56 11.34 0.67 4.74
N MET A 57 10.04 0.39 4.66
CA MET A 57 9.49 -0.97 4.70
C MET A 57 9.48 -1.63 3.32
N PHE A 58 10.16 -1.04 2.34
CA PHE A 58 10.37 -1.66 1.04
C PHE A 58 11.75 -2.33 1.01
N PHE A 59 11.79 -3.56 0.52
CA PHE A 59 13.03 -4.30 0.32
C PHE A 59 13.66 -3.89 -1.01
N LYS A 60 14.91 -3.43 -1.02
CA LYS A 60 15.63 -3.12 -2.26
C LYS A 60 16.40 -4.34 -2.76
N PHE A 61 16.22 -4.71 -4.03
CA PHE A 61 17.01 -5.77 -4.66
C PHE A 61 18.39 -5.24 -5.07
N PRO A 62 19.44 -6.09 -5.09
CA PRO A 62 20.70 -5.76 -5.75
C PRO A 62 20.49 -5.36 -7.21
N ASP A 63 21.28 -4.42 -7.70
CA ASP A 63 21.22 -4.00 -9.10
C ASP A 63 21.45 -5.21 -10.03
N GLY A 64 20.64 -5.33 -11.08
CA GLY A 64 20.70 -6.46 -12.03
C GLY A 64 19.96 -7.72 -11.57
N THR A 65 19.23 -7.68 -10.45
CA THR A 65 18.41 -8.82 -10.02
C THR A 65 17.30 -9.10 -11.02
N MET A 66 17.27 -10.30 -11.58
CA MET A 66 16.23 -10.74 -12.51
C MET A 66 15.20 -11.62 -11.79
N VAL A 67 13.93 -11.43 -12.15
CA VAL A 67 12.83 -12.33 -11.79
C VAL A 67 12.15 -12.85 -13.05
N VAL A 68 11.63 -14.07 -12.98
CA VAL A 68 10.93 -14.74 -14.07
C VAL A 68 9.48 -15.00 -13.69
N GLY A 69 8.55 -14.71 -14.59
CA GLY A 69 7.13 -15.07 -14.47
C GLY A 69 6.97 -16.57 -14.29
N ARG A 70 6.24 -16.97 -13.25
CA ARG A 70 5.91 -18.38 -12.97
C ARG A 70 4.43 -18.70 -13.09
N THR A 71 3.58 -17.68 -12.98
CA THR A 71 2.13 -17.84 -12.97
C THR A 71 1.51 -16.67 -13.68
N HIS A 72 0.51 -16.95 -14.52
CA HIS A 72 -0.24 -15.93 -15.25
C HIS A 72 -0.85 -14.91 -14.27
N TYR A 73 -0.67 -13.63 -14.56
CA TYR A 73 -1.31 -12.52 -13.87
C TYR A 73 -1.72 -11.46 -14.89
N GLU A 74 -2.96 -11.00 -14.80
CA GLU A 74 -3.49 -9.92 -15.65
C GLU A 74 -3.68 -8.68 -14.80
N ARG A 75 -3.17 -7.54 -15.28
CA ARG A 75 -3.27 -6.27 -14.57
C ARG A 75 -4.75 -5.88 -14.40
N PRO A 76 -5.19 -5.48 -13.19
CA PRO A 76 -6.60 -5.24 -12.94
C PRO A 76 -7.09 -3.85 -13.40
N TYR A 77 -6.19 -2.89 -13.58
CA TYR A 77 -6.52 -1.49 -13.86
C TYR A 77 -5.61 -0.89 -14.94
N GLU A 78 -6.23 -0.34 -15.99
CA GLU A 78 -5.51 0.30 -17.11
C GLU A 78 -4.96 1.69 -16.78
N ASN A 79 -5.69 2.46 -15.96
CA ASN A 79 -5.31 3.83 -15.61
C ASN A 79 -5.49 4.08 -14.10
N PRO A 80 -4.68 3.39 -13.26
CA PRO A 80 -4.78 3.55 -11.82
C PRO A 80 -4.16 4.87 -11.36
N ILE A 81 -4.24 5.13 -10.05
CA ILE A 81 -3.63 6.31 -9.42
C ILE A 81 -2.16 6.46 -9.82
N SER A 82 -1.79 7.69 -10.19
CA SER A 82 -0.42 8.09 -10.40
C SER A 82 -0.24 9.53 -9.92
N VAL A 83 0.71 9.71 -9.00
CA VAL A 83 0.89 10.91 -8.17
C VAL A 83 2.38 11.20 -7.99
N ARG A 84 2.69 12.45 -7.65
CA ARG A 84 4.05 12.91 -7.31
C ARG A 84 4.22 13.06 -5.81
N ALA A 85 5.45 12.91 -5.34
CA ALA A 85 5.80 13.21 -3.96
C ALA A 85 5.29 14.60 -3.56
N GLY A 86 4.55 14.68 -2.45
CA GLY A 86 3.93 15.90 -1.95
C GLY A 86 2.47 16.09 -2.35
N ASP A 87 1.93 15.29 -3.29
CA ASP A 87 0.51 15.34 -3.63
C ASP A 87 -0.36 14.89 -2.45
N ALA A 88 -1.47 15.59 -2.25
CA ALA A 88 -2.51 15.17 -1.32
C ALA A 88 -3.38 14.09 -1.97
N VAL A 89 -3.61 13.00 -1.24
CA VAL A 89 -4.50 11.91 -1.64
C VAL A 89 -5.63 11.75 -0.64
N ARG A 90 -6.79 11.30 -1.14
CA ARG A 90 -7.95 10.99 -0.29
C ARG A 90 -8.00 9.49 -0.08
N LEU A 91 -7.89 9.06 1.18
CA LEU A 91 -8.02 7.67 1.56
C LEU A 91 -9.52 7.28 1.66
N ASP A 92 -9.89 6.16 1.04
CA ASP A 92 -11.21 5.56 1.22
C ASP A 92 -11.10 4.39 2.22
N GLU A 93 -11.53 4.62 3.47
CA GLU A 93 -11.40 3.63 4.54
C GLU A 93 -12.23 2.36 4.29
N GLU A 94 -13.38 2.48 3.64
CA GLU A 94 -14.28 1.35 3.43
C GLU A 94 -13.77 0.46 2.29
N VAL A 95 -13.29 1.06 1.20
CA VAL A 95 -12.63 0.28 0.13
C VAL A 95 -11.31 -0.31 0.63
N SER A 96 -10.55 0.42 1.47
CA SER A 96 -9.32 -0.11 2.07
C SER A 96 -9.55 -1.38 2.89
N LYS A 97 -10.71 -1.52 3.55
CA LYS A 97 -11.08 -2.73 4.30
C LYS A 97 -11.52 -3.90 3.41
N SER A 98 -11.62 -3.71 2.09
CA SER A 98 -12.08 -4.74 1.16
C SER A 98 -10.97 -5.69 0.67
N THR A 99 -9.70 -5.33 0.88
CA THR A 99 -8.56 -6.19 0.57
C THR A 99 -8.03 -6.88 1.83
N ASP A 100 -7.59 -8.13 1.67
CA ASP A 100 -6.85 -8.86 2.69
C ASP A 100 -5.32 -8.62 2.60
N ILE A 101 -4.88 -7.85 1.59
CA ILE A 101 -3.46 -7.54 1.37
C ILE A 101 -3.02 -6.45 2.35
N VAL A 102 -2.29 -6.85 3.39
CA VAL A 102 -1.79 -5.96 4.43
C VAL A 102 -0.81 -4.95 3.84
N GLY A 103 -0.92 -3.68 4.26
CA GLY A 103 0.00 -2.61 3.87
C GLY A 103 -0.50 -1.74 2.73
N TRP A 104 -1.60 -2.11 2.07
CA TRP A 104 -2.22 -1.33 1.00
C TRP A 104 -3.52 -0.69 1.43
N VAL A 105 -3.75 0.54 0.97
CA VAL A 105 -4.99 1.30 1.17
C VAL A 105 -5.49 1.84 -0.16
N TRP A 106 -6.80 2.04 -0.28
CA TRP A 106 -7.37 2.65 -1.48
C TRP A 106 -7.30 4.16 -1.39
N CYS A 107 -6.72 4.80 -2.39
CA CYS A 107 -6.59 6.26 -2.44
C CYS A 107 -7.07 6.82 -3.78
N ARG A 108 -7.55 8.07 -3.73
CA ARG A 108 -7.83 8.91 -4.90
C ARG A 108 -6.83 10.05 -4.97
N GLY A 109 -6.18 10.20 -6.12
CA GLY A 109 -5.25 11.29 -6.42
C GLY A 109 -5.95 12.62 -6.76
N PRO A 110 -5.19 13.72 -6.89
CA PRO A 110 -5.74 15.05 -7.20
C PRO A 110 -6.39 15.13 -8.59
N ASP A 111 -5.99 14.27 -9.52
CA ASP A 111 -6.56 14.15 -10.87
C ASP A 111 -7.81 13.26 -10.93
N GLY A 112 -8.24 12.72 -9.79
CA GLY A 112 -9.43 11.87 -9.67
C GLY A 112 -9.18 10.39 -9.96
N ARG A 113 -7.98 9.98 -10.38
CA ARG A 113 -7.64 8.55 -10.52
C ARG A 113 -7.52 7.88 -9.15
N GLU A 114 -7.81 6.59 -9.12
CA GLU A 114 -7.85 5.80 -7.89
C GLU A 114 -7.01 4.54 -8.00
N GLY A 115 -6.57 4.01 -6.88
CA GLY A 115 -5.89 2.73 -6.83
C GLY A 115 -5.30 2.41 -5.47
N TRP A 116 -4.83 1.18 -5.34
CA TRP A 116 -4.10 0.71 -4.18
C TRP A 116 -2.79 1.50 -4.04
N THR A 117 -2.55 2.04 -2.85
CA THR A 117 -1.38 2.84 -2.50
C THR A 117 -0.73 2.24 -1.24
N PRO A 118 0.60 2.11 -1.18
CA PRO A 118 1.26 1.62 0.03
C PRO A 118 1.03 2.57 1.19
N GLN A 119 0.42 2.09 2.27
CA GLN A 119 0.15 2.88 3.47
C GLN A 119 1.44 3.45 4.06
N ALA A 120 2.54 2.70 4.00
CA ALA A 120 3.85 3.13 4.48
C ALA A 120 4.41 4.36 3.74
N TRP A 121 3.88 4.67 2.56
CA TRP A 121 4.32 5.80 1.74
C TRP A 121 3.46 7.05 1.97
N LEU A 122 2.43 6.94 2.81
CA LEU A 122 1.53 8.04 3.16
C LEU A 122 1.94 8.64 4.51
N GLU A 123 2.01 9.97 4.57
CA GLU A 123 2.15 10.72 5.81
C GLU A 123 0.86 11.46 6.10
N ARG A 124 0.34 11.33 7.32
CA ARG A 124 -0.82 12.11 7.73
C ARG A 124 -0.40 13.52 8.15
N ARG A 125 -0.95 14.55 7.49
CA ARG A 125 -0.77 15.96 7.83
C ARG A 125 -2.11 16.60 8.14
N GLY A 126 -2.47 16.63 9.43
CA GLY A 126 -3.80 17.06 9.86
C GLY A 126 -4.89 16.08 9.37
N GLU A 127 -5.79 16.58 8.54
CA GLU A 127 -6.87 15.78 7.94
C GLU A 127 -6.49 15.16 6.58
N GLU A 128 -5.35 15.56 6.00
CA GLU A 128 -4.91 15.10 4.69
C GLU A 128 -3.86 13.98 4.79
N TRP A 129 -3.80 13.14 3.75
CA TRP A 129 -2.72 12.19 3.54
C TRP A 129 -1.84 12.68 2.39
N ILE A 130 -0.54 12.74 2.62
CA ILE A 130 0.45 13.21 1.66
C ILE A 130 1.32 12.04 1.22
N ILE A 131 1.35 11.76 -0.09
CA ILE A 131 2.26 10.76 -0.64
C ILE A 131 3.70 11.27 -0.54
N GLN A 132 4.61 10.45 -0.03
CA GLN A 132 5.98 10.86 0.26
C GLN A 132 6.95 10.62 -0.91
N ARG A 133 6.48 9.97 -1.98
CA ARG A 133 7.28 9.52 -3.13
C ARG A 133 6.45 9.62 -4.41
N ASP A 134 7.13 9.73 -5.54
CA ASP A 134 6.46 9.51 -6.83
C ASP A 134 5.94 8.07 -6.87
N PHE A 135 4.67 7.91 -7.24
CA PHE A 135 4.00 6.63 -7.16
C PHE A 135 3.02 6.46 -8.32
N SER A 136 3.03 5.27 -8.90
CA SER A 136 2.00 4.78 -9.80
C SER A 136 1.59 3.40 -9.31
N ALA A 137 0.29 3.14 -9.23
CA ALA A 137 -0.24 1.82 -8.93
C ALA A 137 -0.37 0.96 -10.20
N LEU A 138 0.28 1.36 -11.31
CA LEU A 138 0.30 0.57 -12.55
C LEU A 138 0.94 -0.79 -12.28
N GLU A 139 0.18 -1.83 -12.58
CA GLU A 139 0.65 -3.22 -12.55
C GLU A 139 0.96 -3.68 -13.98
N LEU A 140 1.86 -4.66 -14.10
CA LEU A 140 2.18 -5.30 -15.38
C LEU A 140 1.54 -6.69 -15.44
N ASP A 141 1.18 -7.10 -16.65
CA ASP A 141 0.82 -8.50 -16.92
C ASP A 141 2.06 -9.38 -16.74
N VAL A 142 1.84 -10.62 -16.33
CA VAL A 142 2.89 -11.63 -16.17
C VAL A 142 2.45 -12.88 -16.90
N GLU A 143 3.24 -13.31 -17.87
CA GLU A 143 3.16 -14.66 -18.43
C GLU A 143 4.30 -15.54 -17.90
N PRO A 144 4.10 -16.88 -17.79
CA PRO A 144 5.18 -17.79 -17.48
C PRO A 144 6.35 -17.64 -18.46
N GLY A 145 7.54 -17.35 -17.93
CA GLY A 145 8.75 -17.13 -18.72
C GLY A 145 9.08 -15.66 -19.01
N ASP A 146 8.17 -14.72 -18.73
CA ASP A 146 8.49 -13.28 -18.81
C ASP A 146 9.64 -12.94 -17.87
N ARG A 147 10.53 -12.04 -18.30
CA ARG A 147 11.70 -11.64 -17.52
C ARG A 147 11.61 -10.17 -17.17
N PHE A 148 11.79 -9.87 -15.89
CA PHE A 148 11.77 -8.50 -15.38
C PHE A 148 13.00 -8.21 -14.53
N LEU A 149 13.51 -6.98 -14.62
CA LEU A 149 14.48 -6.45 -13.68
C LEU A 149 13.74 -6.01 -12.41
N ALA A 150 14.08 -6.60 -11.26
CA ALA A 150 13.46 -6.26 -9.99
C ALA A 150 14.21 -5.12 -9.29
N HIS A 151 13.50 -4.06 -8.91
CA HIS A 151 14.09 -2.88 -8.25
C HIS A 151 13.92 -2.93 -6.73
N PHE A 152 12.68 -3.09 -6.28
CA PHE A 152 12.34 -3.21 -4.87
C PHE A 152 10.99 -3.91 -4.69
N GLY A 153 10.67 -4.35 -3.47
CA GLY A 153 9.38 -4.93 -3.11
C GLY A 153 8.72 -4.18 -1.97
N GLU A 154 7.40 -4.11 -1.98
CA GLU A 154 6.56 -3.47 -0.96
C GLU A 154 5.30 -4.32 -0.76
N SER A 155 5.07 -4.74 0.49
CA SER A 155 3.80 -5.37 0.91
C SER A 155 3.25 -6.45 -0.06
N GLY A 156 4.10 -7.38 -0.49
CA GLY A 156 3.72 -8.51 -1.36
C GLY A 156 3.78 -8.26 -2.87
N PHE A 157 4.27 -7.09 -3.30
CA PHE A 157 4.46 -6.76 -4.72
C PHE A 157 5.90 -6.35 -4.98
N LEU A 158 6.40 -6.67 -6.18
CA LEU A 158 7.69 -6.21 -6.66
C LEU A 158 7.46 -5.09 -7.68
N PHE A 159 8.18 -3.99 -7.53
CA PHE A 159 8.30 -2.99 -8.57
C PHE A 159 9.40 -3.41 -9.54
N VAL A 160 9.02 -3.62 -10.78
CA VAL A 160 9.86 -4.24 -11.80
C VAL A 160 9.90 -3.41 -13.09
N GLU A 161 10.83 -3.74 -13.96
CA GLU A 161 10.97 -3.19 -15.30
C GLU A 161 11.07 -4.31 -16.33
N ASP A 162 10.26 -4.24 -17.39
CA ASP A 162 10.28 -5.22 -18.48
C ASP A 162 11.40 -4.94 -19.50
N ALA A 163 11.56 -5.81 -20.50
CA ALA A 163 12.59 -5.65 -21.53
C ALA A 163 12.40 -4.40 -22.43
N ARG A 164 11.22 -3.76 -22.40
CA ARG A 164 10.89 -2.53 -23.13
C ARG A 164 11.14 -1.27 -22.27
N GLY A 165 11.48 -1.43 -21.00
CA GLY A 165 11.64 -0.34 -20.03
C GLY A 165 10.33 0.11 -19.38
N GLU A 166 9.24 -0.62 -19.58
CA GLU A 166 7.98 -0.35 -18.89
C GLU A 166 8.10 -0.75 -17.42
N LYS A 167 7.68 0.14 -16.52
CA LYS A 167 7.77 -0.06 -15.07
C LYS A 167 6.40 -0.20 -14.46
N GLY A 168 6.27 -1.16 -13.56
CA GLY A 168 5.04 -1.38 -12.81
C GLY A 168 5.23 -2.43 -11.73
N TRP A 169 4.14 -2.71 -11.04
CA TRP A 169 4.10 -3.72 -9.99
C TRP A 169 3.71 -5.09 -10.55
N VAL A 170 4.27 -6.14 -9.96
CA VAL A 170 3.82 -7.52 -10.13
C VAL A 170 3.67 -8.16 -8.75
N PRO A 171 2.69 -9.06 -8.54
CA PRO A 171 2.62 -9.82 -7.30
C PRO A 171 3.88 -10.65 -7.12
N ASP A 172 4.48 -10.65 -5.93
CA ASP A 172 5.67 -11.46 -5.65
C ASP A 172 5.41 -12.96 -5.87
N GLY A 173 4.16 -13.38 -5.63
CA GLY A 173 3.65 -14.72 -5.87
C GLY A 173 3.48 -15.09 -7.34
N ALA A 174 3.60 -14.16 -8.28
CA ALA A 174 3.54 -14.42 -9.73
C ALA A 174 4.92 -14.66 -10.34
N VAL A 175 6.00 -14.36 -9.62
CA VAL A 175 7.38 -14.43 -10.12
C VAL A 175 8.29 -15.26 -9.20
N VAL A 176 9.49 -15.58 -9.69
CA VAL A 176 10.57 -16.22 -8.92
C VAL A 176 11.90 -15.58 -9.26
N LEU A 177 12.85 -15.58 -8.31
CA LEU A 177 14.21 -15.12 -8.58
C LEU A 177 14.85 -16.01 -9.66
N GLU A 178 15.46 -15.37 -10.65
CA GLU A 178 16.33 -16.04 -11.61
C GLU A 178 17.69 -16.30 -10.91
N VAL A 179 17.93 -17.55 -10.53
CA VAL A 179 19.22 -17.95 -9.94
C VAL A 179 20.06 -18.58 -11.04
N SER A 180 21.24 -18.01 -11.26
CA SER A 180 22.24 -18.46 -12.24
C SER A 180 22.97 -19.72 -11.77
#